data_AF-A0A7S0FUJ9-F1
#
_entry.id   AF-A0A7S0FUJ9-F1
#
_cell.length_a   1.000
_cell.length_b   1.000
_cell.length_c   1.000
_cell.angle_alpha   90.00
_cell.angle_beta   90.00
_cell.angle_gamma   90.00
#
_symmetry.space_group_name_H-M   'P 1'
#
loop_
_entity.id
_entity.type
_entity.pdbx_description
1 polymer ?
#
loop_
_entity_poly.entity_id
_entity_poly.type
_entity_poly.pdbx_seq_one_letter_code
_entity_poly.pdbx_strand_id
1 'polypeptide(L)'
;EAPRPLALVLSRGRAWYGLCFAGWRLGLPVAAMSEDMPDKAAERERAARAARELRPLVAVVDGDPEAIMPGLPADCIVFQVAELWMVMTTTSSINGCFTGQPSPGPESVLLYSYTGGTTKHSKCVIVTHAMALWEMGHYATALKGTMSHAD
;
A
#
# COMPACT_ATOMS: atom_id res chain seq x y z
N GLU A 1 -15.24 -4.31 -11.05
CA GLU A 1 -14.99 -3.29 -10.02
C GLU A 1 -13.51 -3.36 -9.64
N ALA A 2 -12.87 -2.24 -9.32
CA ALA A 2 -11.46 -2.26 -8.90
C ALA A 2 -11.36 -2.90 -7.49
N PRO A 3 -10.36 -3.76 -7.23
CA PRO A 3 -10.22 -4.44 -5.94
C PRO A 3 -9.94 -3.44 -4.81
N ARG A 4 -10.67 -3.59 -3.69
CA ARG A 4 -10.49 -2.79 -2.48
C ARG A 4 -9.14 -3.09 -1.83
N PRO A 5 -8.31 -2.08 -1.50
CA PRO A 5 -6.96 -2.32 -1.01
C PRO A 5 -6.85 -2.55 0.49
N LEU A 6 -5.67 -3.01 0.88
CA LEU A 6 -5.06 -2.81 2.19
C LEU A 6 -4.46 -1.39 2.22
N ALA A 7 -5.05 -0.49 3.00
CA ALA A 7 -4.50 0.84 3.26
C ALA A 7 -3.44 0.79 4.35
N LEU A 8 -2.30 1.41 4.10
CA LEU A 8 -1.16 1.43 5.01
C LEU A 8 -0.81 2.87 5.36
N VAL A 9 -1.06 3.26 6.61
CA VAL A 9 -0.66 4.57 7.15
C VAL A 9 0.29 4.35 8.32
N LEU A 10 1.55 4.11 7.95
CA LEU A 10 2.63 3.82 8.88
C LEU A 10 3.97 4.18 8.25
N SER A 11 4.92 4.52 9.11
CA SER A 11 6.27 4.85 8.71
C SER A 11 6.97 3.66 8.04
N ARG A 12 7.83 3.95 7.06
CA ARG A 12 8.59 2.92 6.36
C ARG A 12 9.49 2.17 7.33
N GLY A 13 9.27 0.86 7.44
CA GLY A 13 10.00 -0.01 8.35
C GLY A 13 9.65 -1.46 8.11
N ARG A 14 10.08 -2.34 9.01
CA ARG A 14 9.86 -3.80 8.89
C ARG A 14 8.37 -4.16 8.81
N ALA A 15 7.54 -3.53 9.64
CA ALA A 15 6.10 -3.72 9.62
C ALA A 15 5.51 -3.35 8.25
N TRP A 16 5.90 -2.20 7.71
CA TRP A 16 5.44 -1.73 6.41
C TRP A 16 5.73 -2.74 5.29
N TYR A 17 6.98 -3.22 5.18
CA TYR A 17 7.33 -4.21 4.16
C TYR A 17 6.62 -5.56 4.37
N GLY A 18 6.53 -6.01 5.63
CA GLY A 18 5.85 -7.25 5.98
C GLY A 18 4.37 -7.22 5.60
N LEU A 19 3.69 -6.09 5.85
CA LEU A 19 2.29 -5.87 5.49
C LEU A 19 2.07 -5.76 3.98
N CYS A 20 2.97 -5.10 3.24
CA CYS A 20 2.92 -5.09 1.79
C CYS A 20 2.97 -6.53 1.24
N PHE A 21 3.95 -7.32 1.69
CA PHE A 21 4.11 -8.70 1.28
C PHE A 21 2.92 -9.58 1.67
N ALA A 22 2.41 -9.43 2.89
CA ALA A 22 1.23 -10.15 3.37
C ALA A 22 0.00 -9.81 2.51
N GLY A 23 -0.24 -8.53 2.21
CA GLY A 23 -1.31 -8.07 1.34
C GLY A 23 -1.23 -8.76 -0.04
N TRP A 24 -0.07 -8.73 -0.68
CA TRP A 24 0.11 -9.36 -1.98
C TRP A 24 -0.07 -10.89 -1.94
N ARG A 25 0.38 -11.55 -0.86
CA ARG A 25 0.15 -13.00 -0.69
C ARG A 25 -1.33 -13.35 -0.53
N LEU A 26 -2.13 -12.43 0.01
CA LEU A 26 -3.59 -12.55 0.15
C LEU A 26 -4.36 -12.05 -1.08
N GLY A 27 -3.66 -11.58 -2.12
CA GLY A 27 -4.28 -10.98 -3.31
C GLY A 27 -4.90 -9.60 -3.07
N LEU A 28 -4.52 -8.92 -2.00
CA LEU A 28 -4.95 -7.56 -1.68
C LEU A 28 -3.96 -6.54 -2.26
N PRO A 29 -4.41 -5.59 -3.09
CA PRO A 29 -3.57 -4.49 -3.53
C PRO A 29 -3.25 -3.57 -2.34
N VAL A 30 -2.07 -2.97 -2.36
CA VAL A 30 -1.63 -2.06 -1.30
C VAL A 30 -1.86 -0.61 -1.69
N ALA A 31 -2.37 0.21 -0.78
CA ALA A 31 -2.43 1.66 -0.92
C ALA A 31 -1.65 2.30 0.24
N ALA A 32 -0.43 2.73 -0.04
CA ALA A 32 0.41 3.40 0.96
C ALA A 32 0.08 4.89 1.05
N MET A 33 -0.22 5.36 2.25
CA MET A 33 -0.46 6.77 2.54
C MET A 33 0.84 7.43 3.04
N SER A 34 0.98 8.72 2.78
CA SER A 34 2.12 9.52 3.19
C SER A 34 1.89 10.09 4.59
N GLU A 35 2.95 10.05 5.42
CA GLU A 35 3.02 10.68 6.74
C GLU A 35 4.14 11.73 6.83
N ASP A 36 4.77 12.02 5.70
CA ASP A 36 5.96 12.87 5.57
C ASP A 36 5.66 14.23 4.93
N MET A 37 4.38 14.58 4.71
CA MET A 37 4.03 15.91 4.21
C MET A 37 4.21 16.98 5.30
N PRO A 38 4.83 18.14 4.97
CA PRO A 38 4.94 19.27 5.89
C PRO A 38 3.57 19.85 6.28
N ASP A 39 2.64 19.93 5.32
CA ASP A 39 1.27 20.38 5.57
C ASP A 39 0.40 19.19 5.97
N LYS A 40 0.18 19.07 7.28
CA LYS A 40 -0.64 18.01 7.88
C LYS A 40 -2.13 18.12 7.59
N ALA A 41 -2.64 19.30 7.25
CA ALA A 41 -4.02 19.43 6.81
C ALA A 41 -4.19 18.87 5.39
N ALA A 42 -3.27 19.21 4.49
CA ALA A 42 -3.27 18.66 3.13
C ALA A 42 -3.01 17.14 3.11
N GLU A 43 -2.16 16.64 4.01
CA GLU A 43 -1.93 15.20 4.19
C GLU A 43 -3.23 14.47 4.56
N ARG A 44 -3.93 14.95 5.58
CA ARG A 44 -5.22 14.39 6.00
C ARG A 44 -6.28 14.48 4.91
N GLU A 45 -6.34 15.59 4.17
CA GLU A 45 -7.29 15.71 3.05
C GLU A 45 -7.02 14.66 1.95
N ARG A 46 -5.74 14.40 1.65
CA ARG A 46 -5.35 13.35 0.70
C ARG A 46 -5.72 11.96 1.22
N ALA A 47 -5.45 11.66 2.48
CA ALA A 47 -5.82 10.40 3.10
C ALA A 47 -7.35 10.19 3.07
N ALA A 48 -8.13 11.22 3.39
CA ALA A 48 -9.60 11.20 3.35
C ALA A 48 -10.15 11.01 1.93
N ARG A 49 -9.49 11.60 0.94
CA ARG A 49 -9.82 11.39 -0.47
C ARG A 49 -9.55 9.95 -0.89
N ALA A 50 -8.37 9.43 -0.57
CA ALA A 50 -8.01 8.04 -0.85
C ALA A 50 -8.95 7.05 -0.17
N ALA A 51 -9.36 7.30 1.09
CA ALA A 51 -10.32 6.47 1.82
C ALA A 51 -11.67 6.39 1.09
N ARG A 52 -12.19 7.52 0.60
CA ARG A 52 -13.46 7.59 -0.14
C ARG A 52 -13.39 6.96 -1.53
N GLU A 53 -12.30 7.20 -2.25
CA GLU A 53 -12.13 6.71 -3.62
C GLU A 53 -11.83 5.21 -3.67
N LEU A 54 -10.86 4.76 -2.86
CA LEU A 54 -10.39 3.38 -2.89
C LEU A 54 -11.22 2.45 -2.01
N ARG A 55 -11.96 3.00 -1.03
CA ARG A 55 -12.77 2.26 -0.07
C ARG A 55 -12.04 1.02 0.48
N PRO A 56 -10.95 1.19 1.26
CA PRO A 56 -10.14 0.07 1.74
C PRO A 56 -10.97 -1.03 2.41
N LEU A 57 -10.56 -2.28 2.24
CA LEU A 57 -11.13 -3.42 2.97
C LEU A 57 -10.53 -3.49 4.38
N VAL A 58 -9.23 -3.22 4.46
CA VAL A 58 -8.45 -3.21 5.70
C VAL A 58 -7.60 -1.93 5.71
N ALA A 59 -7.49 -1.30 6.86
CA ALA A 59 -6.54 -0.22 7.11
C ALA A 59 -5.63 -0.59 8.29
N VAL A 60 -4.32 -0.43 8.11
CA VAL A 60 -3.36 -0.52 9.21
C VAL A 60 -2.82 0.87 9.47
N VAL A 61 -3.00 1.34 10.70
CA VAL A 61 -2.61 2.68 11.13
C VAL A 61 -1.69 2.61 12.34
N ASP A 62 -0.88 3.65 12.52
CA ASP A 62 -0.09 3.88 13.73
C ASP A 62 -0.61 5.13 14.46
N GLY A 63 -1.60 4.94 15.34
CA GLY A 63 -2.27 6.01 16.08
C GLY A 63 -3.78 6.08 15.80
N ASP A 64 -4.42 7.21 16.11
CA ASP A 64 -5.87 7.34 16.00
C ASP A 64 -6.36 7.28 14.52
N PRO A 65 -7.14 6.26 14.12
CA PRO A 65 -7.59 6.09 12.73
C PRO A 65 -8.39 7.29 12.21
N GLU A 66 -9.23 7.91 13.04
CA GLU A 66 -10.07 9.04 12.63
C GLU A 66 -9.24 10.31 12.43
N ALA A 67 -8.16 10.47 13.19
CA ALA A 67 -7.24 11.59 13.02
C ALA A 67 -6.35 11.43 11.78
N ILE A 68 -5.95 10.19 11.49
CA ILE A 68 -4.95 9.86 10.45
C ILE A 68 -5.60 9.69 9.07
N MET A 69 -6.70 8.95 9.00
CA MET A 69 -7.38 8.61 7.76
C MET A 69 -8.90 8.75 7.93
N PRO A 70 -9.42 9.98 8.06
CA PRO A 70 -10.84 10.20 8.27
C PRO A 70 -11.66 9.74 7.06
N GLY A 71 -12.88 9.27 7.32
CA GLY A 71 -13.80 8.84 6.27
C GLY A 71 -13.50 7.46 5.70
N LEU A 72 -12.90 6.58 6.50
CA LEU A 72 -12.86 5.15 6.20
C LEU A 72 -14.29 4.60 6.04
N PRO A 73 -14.50 3.63 5.13
CA PRO A 73 -15.78 2.94 5.02
C PRO A 73 -16.19 2.28 6.35
N ALA A 74 -17.48 2.27 6.67
CA ALA A 74 -17.98 1.62 7.90
C ALA A 74 -17.71 0.11 7.96
N ASP A 75 -17.49 -0.53 6.81
CA ASP A 75 -17.13 -1.94 6.68
C ASP A 75 -15.61 -2.17 6.53
N CYS A 76 -14.79 -1.14 6.72
CA CYS A 76 -13.34 -1.26 6.74
C CYS A 76 -12.87 -1.81 8.09
N ILE A 77 -12.07 -2.87 8.05
CA ILE A 77 -11.43 -3.42 9.25
C ILE A 77 -10.19 -2.57 9.55
N VAL A 78 -10.08 -2.05 10.77
CA VAL A 78 -8.94 -1.23 11.17
C VAL A 78 -8.09 -1.98 12.18
N PHE A 79 -6.78 -2.02 11.94
CA PHE A 79 -5.79 -2.58 12.86
C PHE A 79 -4.78 -1.51 13.27
N GLN A 80 -4.42 -1.51 14.54
CA GLN A 80 -3.23 -0.82 15.01
C GLN A 80 -2.00 -1.69 14.78
N VAL A 81 -0.86 -1.07 14.45
CA VAL A 81 0.42 -1.79 14.32
C VAL A 81 0.75 -2.58 15.60
N ALA A 82 0.47 -2.02 16.78
CA ALA A 82 0.68 -2.70 18.07
C ALA A 82 -0.14 -4.00 18.23
N GLU A 83 -1.39 -4.01 17.74
CA GLU A 83 -2.25 -5.19 17.80
C GLU A 83 -1.70 -6.32 16.93
N LEU A 84 -1.20 -5.99 15.75
CA LEU A 84 -0.58 -6.96 14.85
C LEU A 84 0.65 -7.59 15.47
N TRP A 85 1.50 -6.80 16.13
CA TRP A 85 2.66 -7.33 16.84
C TRP A 85 2.27 -8.29 17.97
N MET A 86 1.24 -7.97 18.76
CA MET A 86 0.75 -8.85 19.81
C MET A 86 0.24 -10.18 19.26
N VAL A 87 -0.48 -10.16 18.14
CA VAL A 87 -0.93 -11.40 17.48
C VAL A 87 0.28 -12.21 17.02
N MET A 88 1.26 -11.60 16.36
CA MET A 88 2.45 -12.30 15.86
C MET A 88 3.28 -12.94 16.97
N THR A 89 3.42 -12.29 18.13
CA THR A 89 4.18 -12.84 19.27
C THR A 89 3.41 -13.94 20.00
N THR A 90 2.09 -13.83 20.06
CA THR A 90 1.23 -14.83 20.72
C THR A 90 0.99 -16.06 19.85
N THR A 91 1.04 -15.93 18.53
CA THR A 91 0.77 -17.01 17.55
C THR A 91 2.02 -17.73 17.05
N SER A 92 3.02 -17.93 17.93
CA SER A 92 4.31 -18.59 17.65
C SER A 92 4.25 -20.01 17.03
N SER A 93 3.08 -20.56 16.69
CA SER A 93 2.88 -21.91 16.15
C SER A 93 2.23 -21.99 14.76
N ILE A 94 1.90 -20.90 14.08
CA ILE A 94 1.27 -20.98 12.76
C ILE A 94 2.33 -21.14 11.66
N ASN A 95 2.93 -22.34 11.57
CA ASN A 95 3.51 -22.87 10.31
C ASN A 95 2.38 -23.27 9.34
N GLY A 96 1.33 -22.45 9.25
CA GLY A 96 0.22 -22.66 8.35
C GLY A 96 0.66 -22.28 6.95
N CYS A 97 0.99 -23.28 6.14
CA CYS A 97 1.12 -23.08 4.71
C CYS A 97 -0.26 -22.66 4.19
N PHE A 98 -0.47 -21.36 3.98
CA PHE A 98 -1.63 -20.79 3.29
C PHE A 98 -1.60 -21.29 1.84
N THR A 99 -2.08 -22.52 1.66
CA THR A 99 -2.11 -23.27 0.38
C THR A 99 -3.44 -23.12 -0.34
N GLY A 100 -4.43 -22.47 0.26
CA GLY A 100 -5.80 -22.44 -0.26
C GLY A 100 -6.18 -21.22 -1.08
N GLN A 101 -5.41 -20.12 -1.06
CA GLN A 101 -5.73 -18.95 -1.87
C GLN A 101 -5.01 -19.01 -3.22
N PRO A 102 -5.72 -18.80 -4.34
CA PRO A 102 -5.07 -18.66 -5.63
C PRO A 102 -4.13 -17.46 -5.57
N SER A 103 -2.88 -17.68 -5.97
CA SER A 103 -1.92 -16.59 -6.13
C SER A 103 -2.51 -15.56 -7.10
N PRO A 104 -2.39 -14.24 -6.82
CA PRO A 104 -2.78 -13.23 -7.78
C PRO A 104 -2.06 -13.44 -9.12
N GLY A 105 -2.79 -13.26 -10.21
CA GLY A 105 -2.25 -13.35 -11.56
C GLY A 105 -1.49 -12.07 -11.95
N PRO A 106 -0.78 -12.08 -13.10
CA PRO A 106 -0.02 -10.91 -13.56
C PRO A 106 -0.88 -9.65 -13.73
N GLU A 107 -2.14 -9.80 -14.16
CA GLU A 107 -3.08 -8.69 -14.36
C GLU A 107 -3.75 -8.21 -13.07
N SER A 108 -3.53 -8.89 -11.93
CA SER A 108 -4.05 -8.45 -10.65
C SER A 108 -3.38 -7.15 -10.22
N VAL A 109 -4.17 -6.27 -9.59
CA VAL A 109 -3.66 -5.00 -9.04
C VAL A 109 -2.70 -5.32 -7.89
N LEU A 110 -1.50 -4.76 -7.98
CA LEU A 110 -0.45 -4.86 -6.96
C LEU A 110 -0.56 -3.71 -5.96
N LEU A 111 -0.70 -2.48 -6.47
CA LEU A 111 -0.77 -1.29 -5.63
C LEU A 111 -1.53 -0.14 -6.30
N TYR A 112 -1.97 0.78 -5.46
CA TYR A 112 -2.46 2.10 -5.83
C TYR A 112 -1.47 3.16 -5.34
N SER A 113 -1.15 4.13 -6.21
CA SER A 113 -0.27 5.25 -5.86
C SER A 113 -0.88 6.56 -6.31
N TYR A 114 -0.89 7.56 -5.43
CA TYR A 114 -1.34 8.90 -5.79
C TYR A 114 -0.15 9.76 -6.22
N THR A 115 -0.25 10.37 -7.40
CA THR A 115 0.81 11.25 -7.90
C THR A 115 0.65 12.68 -7.38
N GLY A 116 1.78 13.31 -7.09
CA GLY A 116 1.86 14.75 -6.83
C GLY A 116 1.80 15.51 -8.15
N GLY A 117 0.64 16.03 -8.52
CA GLY A 117 0.49 16.92 -9.68
C GLY A 117 0.67 18.38 -9.31
N THR A 118 1.35 19.16 -10.15
CA THR A 118 1.40 20.64 -10.07
C THR A 118 0.03 21.30 -10.28
N THR A 119 -0.96 20.54 -10.77
CA THR A 119 -2.28 21.02 -11.19
C THR A 119 -3.39 20.88 -10.15
N LYS A 120 -3.08 20.89 -8.83
CA LYS A 120 -4.05 20.75 -7.71
C LYS A 120 -4.89 19.45 -7.66
N HIS A 121 -4.81 18.58 -8.68
CA HIS A 121 -5.53 17.32 -8.75
C HIS A 121 -4.54 16.14 -8.76
N SER A 122 -4.39 15.46 -7.62
CA SER A 122 -3.70 14.17 -7.55
C SER A 122 -4.52 13.10 -8.26
N LYS A 123 -3.86 12.31 -9.12
CA LYS A 123 -4.47 11.17 -9.80
C LYS A 123 -4.05 9.87 -9.13
N CYS A 124 -4.98 8.93 -9.03
CA CYS A 124 -4.67 7.56 -8.61
C CYS A 124 -4.11 6.78 -9.81
N VAL A 125 -2.94 6.19 -9.63
CA VAL A 125 -2.28 5.29 -10.56
C VAL A 125 -2.47 3.87 -10.05
N ILE A 126 -2.95 3.00 -10.94
CA ILE A 126 -3.15 1.57 -10.68
C ILE A 126 -1.95 0.84 -11.28
N VAL A 127 -1.29 0.01 -10.47
CA VAL A 127 -0.13 -0.77 -10.91
C VAL A 127 -0.46 -2.25 -10.75
N THR A 128 -0.25 -3.04 -11.80
CA THR A 128 -0.44 -4.50 -11.77
C THR A 128 0.86 -5.24 -11.46
N HIS A 129 0.75 -6.52 -11.11
CA HIS A 129 1.93 -7.38 -10.94
C HIS A 129 2.78 -7.46 -12.22
N ALA A 130 2.16 -7.54 -13.39
CA ALA A 130 2.84 -7.58 -14.68
C ALA A 130 3.70 -6.33 -14.91
N MET A 131 3.19 -5.13 -14.59
CA MET A 131 3.93 -3.87 -14.72
C MET A 131 5.18 -3.88 -13.83
N ALA A 132 5.05 -4.30 -12.57
CA ALA A 132 6.16 -4.35 -11.63
C ALA A 132 7.21 -5.41 -12.04
N LEU A 133 6.78 -6.58 -12.49
CA LEU A 133 7.68 -7.63 -12.98
C LEU A 133 8.44 -7.21 -14.24
N TRP A 134 7.76 -6.53 -15.16
CA TRP A 134 8.39 -5.96 -16.34
C TRP A 134 9.45 -4.94 -15.95
N GLU A 135 9.12 -4.01 -15.05
CA GLU A 135 10.06 -2.99 -14.56
C GLU A 135 11.29 -3.65 -13.92
N MET A 136 11.10 -4.63 -13.04
CA MET A 136 12.20 -5.37 -12.40
C MET A 136 13.12 -6.06 -13.42
N GLY A 137 12.56 -6.67 -14.47
CA GLY A 137 13.33 -7.34 -15.52
C GLY A 137 14.16 -6.38 -16.38
N HIS A 138 13.74 -5.11 -16.49
CA HIS A 138 14.38 -4.11 -17.35
C HIS A 138 15.14 -3.04 -16.55
N TYR A 139 15.08 -3.08 -15.22
CA TYR A 139 15.66 -2.07 -14.33
C TYR A 139 17.16 -1.87 -14.57
N ALA A 140 17.91 -2.96 -14.80
CA ALA A 140 19.34 -2.90 -15.11
C ALA A 140 19.63 -2.14 -16.43
N THR A 141 18.73 -2.21 -17.41
CA THR A 141 18.86 -1.49 -18.69
C THR A 141 18.61 0.00 -18.49
N ALA A 142 17.61 0.37 -17.70
CA ALA A 142 17.32 1.76 -17.35
C ALA A 142 18.48 2.42 -16.59
N LEU A 143 19.12 1.70 -15.66
CA LEU A 143 20.27 2.20 -14.90
C LEU A 143 21.55 2.33 -15.74
N LYS A 144 21.75 1.45 -16.72
CA LYS A 144 22.93 1.51 -17.61
C LYS A 144 22.81 2.60 -18.66
N GLY A 145 21.59 2.92 -19.12
CA GLY A 145 21.34 3.99 -20.10
C GLY A 145 21.69 5.40 -19.60
N THR A 146 21.78 5.62 -18.28
CA THR A 146 22.09 6.92 -17.68
C THR A 146 23.59 7.23 -17.56
N MET A 147 24.49 6.28 -17.89
CA MET A 147 25.95 6.47 -17.77
C MET A 147 26.68 6.76 -19.09
N SER A 148 25.99 6.93 -20.23
CA SER A 148 26.63 7.14 -21.54
C SER A 148 26.39 8.53 -22.16
N HIS A 149 26.35 9.59 -21.36
CA HIS A 149 26.51 10.96 -21.89
C HIS A 149 27.26 11.84 -20.88
N ALA A 150 28.58 11.71 -20.91
CA ALA A 150 29.50 12.76 -20.50
C ALA A 150 30.66 12.70 -21.51
N ASP A 151 30.45 13.34 -22.66
CA ASP A 151 31.53 13.81 -23.53
C ASP A 151 32.14 15.10 -22.95
#